data_AF-D0KR01-F1
#
_entry.id   AF-D0KR01-F1
#
_cell.length_a   1.000
_cell.length_b   1.000
_cell.length_c   1.000
_cell.angle_alpha   90.00
_cell.angle_beta   90.00
_cell.angle_gamma   90.00
#
_symmetry.space_group_name_H-M   'P 1'
#
loop_
_entity.id
_entity.type
_entity.pdbx_description
1 polymer ?
#
loop_
_entity_poly.entity_id
_entity_poly.type
_entity_poly.pdbx_seq_one_letter_code
_entity_poly.pdbx_strand_id
1 'polypeptide(L)'
;MEDVKNVLWKVLNNEAPLVEDDIKMYHIKEGILTEDDLKKWREAIRLIREAYYDAYKNENVAVEKVRKSLEIINSISPKKPMPPEMKIRFEDLKKNLELVVKINK
;
A
#
# COMPACT_ATOMS: atom_id res chain seq x y z
N MET A 1 -14.28 -4.93 -16.35
CA MET A 1 -14.37 -3.87 -15.33
C MET A 1 -13.49 -4.30 -14.18
N GLU A 2 -12.50 -3.49 -13.82
CA GLU A 2 -11.83 -3.66 -12.53
C GLU A 2 -12.83 -3.31 -11.44
N ASP A 3 -13.08 -4.26 -10.54
CA ASP A 3 -13.86 -4.05 -9.32
C ASP A 3 -12.91 -3.88 -8.14
N VAL A 4 -13.41 -3.31 -7.05
CA VAL A 4 -12.61 -3.04 -5.84
C VAL A 4 -11.91 -4.30 -5.34
N LYS A 5 -12.58 -5.46 -5.41
CA LYS A 5 -12.07 -6.75 -4.91
C LYS A 5 -10.86 -7.24 -5.71
N ASN A 6 -10.93 -7.22 -7.04
CA ASN A 6 -9.83 -7.69 -7.89
C ASN A 6 -8.59 -6.80 -7.74
N VAL A 7 -8.78 -5.48 -7.67
CA VAL A 7 -7.67 -4.55 -7.46
C VAL A 7 -7.02 -4.76 -6.09
N LEU A 8 -7.82 -4.88 -5.02
CA LEU A 8 -7.28 -5.14 -3.68
C LEU A 8 -6.59 -6.51 -3.57
N TRP A 9 -7.13 -7.54 -4.22
CA TRP A 9 -6.48 -8.85 -4.29
C TRP A 9 -5.11 -8.76 -4.97
N LYS A 10 -5.03 -8.06 -6.12
CA LYS A 10 -3.77 -7.85 -6.84
C LYS A 10 -2.75 -7.11 -5.97
N VAL A 11 -3.16 -6.03 -5.30
CA VAL A 11 -2.28 -5.29 -4.38
C VAL A 11 -1.73 -6.20 -3.30
N LEU A 12 -2.59 -6.98 -2.63
CA LEU A 12 -2.18 -7.82 -1.49
C LEU A 12 -1.30 -9.01 -1.87
N ASN A 13 -1.56 -9.63 -3.02
CA ASN A 13 -0.91 -10.90 -3.40
C ASN A 13 0.30 -10.70 -4.31
N ASN A 14 0.37 -9.60 -5.06
CA ASN A 14 1.45 -9.37 -6.02
C ASN A 14 2.34 -8.19 -5.60
N GLU A 15 1.76 -7.04 -5.30
CA GLU A 15 2.53 -5.79 -5.16
C GLU A 15 3.07 -5.59 -3.74
N ALA A 16 2.21 -5.73 -2.73
CA ALA A 16 2.56 -5.54 -1.33
C ALA A 16 3.71 -6.46 -0.86
N PRO A 17 3.80 -7.75 -1.25
CA PRO A 17 4.93 -8.59 -0.87
C PRO A 17 6.27 -8.07 -1.42
N LEU A 18 6.29 -7.60 -2.67
CA LEU A 18 7.50 -7.07 -3.29
C LEU A 18 7.96 -5.78 -2.61
N VAL A 19 7.00 -4.89 -2.28
CA VAL A 19 7.29 -3.64 -1.57
C VAL A 19 7.70 -3.91 -0.12
N GLU A 20 7.12 -4.91 0.56
CA GLU A 20 7.52 -5.32 1.91
C GLU A 20 8.98 -5.80 1.92
N ASP A 21 9.40 -6.58 0.94
CA ASP A 21 10.78 -7.06 0.83
C ASP A 21 11.76 -5.90 0.60
N ASP A 22 11.40 -4.94 -0.25
CA ASP A 22 12.18 -3.71 -0.43
C ASP A 22 12.28 -2.92 0.89
N ILE A 23 11.15 -2.70 1.55
CA ILE A 23 11.10 -1.92 2.80
C ILE A 23 12.00 -2.57 3.86
N LYS A 24 11.94 -3.90 4.02
CA LYS A 24 12.82 -4.62 4.93
C LYS A 24 14.29 -4.49 4.54
N MET A 25 14.61 -4.68 3.26
CA MET A 25 15.98 -4.58 2.76
C MET A 25 16.57 -3.19 3.02
N TYR A 26 15.85 -2.14 2.63
CA TYR A 26 16.34 -0.76 2.69
C TYR A 26 16.18 -0.10 4.06
N HIS A 27 15.34 -0.65 4.94
CA HIS A 27 15.33 -0.34 6.37
C HIS A 27 16.55 -0.94 7.08
N ILE A 28 16.77 -2.26 6.93
CA ILE A 28 17.76 -3.00 7.72
C ILE A 28 19.20 -2.76 7.21
N LYS A 29 19.42 -2.76 5.89
CA LYS A 29 20.77 -2.73 5.32
C LYS A 29 21.26 -1.33 4.99
N GLU A 30 20.39 -0.48 4.43
CA GLU A 30 20.79 0.79 3.82
C GLU A 30 20.42 2.03 4.66
N GLY A 31 19.60 1.84 5.70
CA GLY A 31 19.11 2.92 6.57
C GLY A 31 18.32 4.00 5.84
N ILE A 32 17.71 3.66 4.70
CA ILE A 32 16.90 4.57 3.89
C ILE A 32 15.56 4.86 4.57
N LEU A 33 14.98 3.83 5.19
CA LEU A 33 13.72 3.90 5.93
C LEU A 33 13.95 3.76 7.42
N THR A 34 13.10 4.41 8.21
CA THR A 34 13.11 4.34 9.66
C THR A 34 12.20 3.25 10.20
N GLU A 35 12.32 2.94 11.49
CA GLU A 35 11.38 2.04 12.18
C GLU A 35 9.96 2.61 12.19
N ASP A 36 9.81 3.94 12.21
CA ASP A 36 8.50 4.61 12.09
C ASP A 36 7.88 4.38 10.71
N ASP A 37 8.68 4.45 9.64
CA ASP A 37 8.23 4.14 8.28
C ASP A 37 7.79 2.66 8.15
N LEU A 38 8.51 1.75 8.81
CA LEU A 38 8.15 0.33 8.85
C LEU A 38 6.81 0.11 9.59
N LYS A 39 6.58 0.83 10.69
CA LYS A 39 5.30 0.79 11.42
C LYS A 39 4.15 1.33 10.58
N LYS A 40 4.35 2.47 9.91
CA LYS A 40 3.38 3.04 8.96
C LYS A 40 3.04 2.06 7.85
N TRP A 41 4.06 1.43 7.26
CA TRP A 41 3.85 0.42 6.22
C TRP A 41 3.00 -0.77 6.72
N ARG A 42 3.35 -1.33 7.88
CA ARG A 42 2.58 -2.46 8.46
C ARG A 42 1.13 -2.08 8.74
N GLU A 43 0.91 -0.87 9.26
CA GLU A 43 -0.43 -0.36 9.51
C GLU A 43 -1.22 -0.16 8.21
N ALA A 44 -0.59 0.41 7.17
CA ALA A 44 -1.19 0.57 5.86
C ALA A 44 -1.60 -0.78 5.25
N ILE A 45 -0.73 -1.81 5.33
CA ILE A 45 -1.03 -3.16 4.84
C ILE A 45 -2.16 -3.82 5.65
N ARG A 46 -2.20 -3.62 6.98
CA ARG A 46 -3.32 -4.09 7.80
C ARG A 46 -4.65 -3.52 7.32
N LEU A 47 -4.69 -2.21 7.07
CA LEU A 47 -5.89 -1.54 6.55
C LEU A 47 -6.31 -2.05 5.17
N ILE A 48 -5.36 -2.32 4.26
CA ILE A 48 -5.65 -2.87 2.93
C ILE A 48 -6.21 -4.30 3.05
N ARG A 49 -5.67 -5.13 3.95
CA ARG A 49 -6.20 -6.47 4.22
C ARG A 49 -7.64 -6.41 4.73
N GLU A 50 -7.92 -5.53 5.68
CA GLU A 50 -9.28 -5.34 6.17
C GLU A 50 -10.22 -4.82 5.09
N ALA A 51 -9.76 -3.85 4.28
CA ALA A 51 -10.52 -3.34 3.14
C ALA A 51 -10.91 -4.45 2.17
N TYR A 52 -9.99 -5.38 1.88
CA TYR A 52 -10.28 -6.52 1.01
C TYR A 52 -11.45 -7.36 1.53
N TYR A 53 -11.48 -7.67 2.83
CA TYR A 53 -12.61 -8.42 3.41
C TYR A 53 -13.89 -7.59 3.48
N ASP A 54 -13.79 -6.30 3.81
CA ASP A 54 -14.95 -5.41 3.86
C ASP A 54 -15.56 -5.18 2.49
N ALA A 55 -14.79 -5.25 1.41
CA ALA A 55 -15.30 -5.12 0.03
C ALA A 55 -16.35 -6.18 -0.32
N TYR A 56 -16.36 -7.33 0.38
CA TYR A 56 -17.41 -8.36 0.22
C TYR A 56 -18.70 -8.06 0.98
N LYS A 57 -18.68 -7.11 1.94
CA LYS A 57 -19.80 -6.78 2.82
C LYS A 57 -20.34 -5.37 2.57
N ASN A 58 -19.45 -4.39 2.50
CA ASN A 58 -19.73 -2.98 2.31
C ASN A 58 -18.53 -2.30 1.63
N GLU A 59 -18.68 -2.03 0.34
CA GLU A 59 -17.62 -1.46 -0.48
C GLU A 59 -17.20 -0.06 -0.03
N ASN A 60 -18.13 0.76 0.47
CA ASN A 60 -17.83 2.11 0.93
C ASN A 60 -16.90 2.08 2.15
N VAL A 61 -17.10 1.13 3.07
CA VAL A 61 -16.20 0.92 4.22
C VAL A 61 -14.81 0.49 3.77
N ALA A 62 -14.73 -0.40 2.76
CA ALA A 62 -13.46 -0.79 2.18
C ALA A 62 -12.70 0.41 1.59
N VAL A 63 -13.40 1.25 0.83
CA VAL A 63 -12.82 2.44 0.19
C VAL A 63 -12.33 3.45 1.24
N GLU A 64 -13.06 3.66 2.33
CA GLU A 64 -12.59 4.50 3.45
C GLU A 64 -11.30 3.97 4.08
N LYS A 65 -11.17 2.65 4.25
CA LYS A 65 -9.92 2.05 4.74
C LYS A 65 -8.78 2.20 3.75
N VAL A 66 -9.05 2.12 2.45
CA VAL A 66 -8.05 2.36 1.40
C VAL A 66 -7.58 3.82 1.40
N ARG A 67 -8.49 4.79 1.58
CA ARG A 67 -8.13 6.21 1.72
C ARG A 67 -7.17 6.43 2.88
N LYS A 68 -7.49 5.88 4.06
CA LYS A 68 -6.61 5.95 5.23
C LYS A 68 -5.26 5.28 4.99
N SER A 69 -5.25 4.13 4.32
CA SER A 69 -4.00 3.45 3.95
C SER A 69 -3.14 4.31 3.01
N LEU A 70 -3.74 4.95 2.00
CA LEU A 70 -3.05 5.87 1.10
C LEU A 70 -2.45 7.07 1.82
N GLU A 71 -3.17 7.67 2.77
CA GLU A 71 -2.65 8.75 3.61
C GLU A 71 -1.40 8.32 4.38
N ILE A 72 -1.43 7.12 4.99
CA ILE A 72 -0.29 6.57 5.73
C ILE A 72 0.88 6.28 4.80
N ILE A 73 0.63 5.64 3.65
CA ILE A 73 1.66 5.32 2.64
C ILE A 73 2.33 6.61 2.14
N ASN A 74 1.55 7.66 1.87
CA ASN A 74 2.08 8.95 1.44
C ASN A 74 2.87 9.69 2.53
N SER A 75 2.69 9.31 3.80
CA SER A 75 3.46 9.86 4.92
C SER A 75 4.82 9.16 5.17
N ILE A 76 5.10 8.08 4.44
CA ILE A 76 6.41 7.41 4.47
C ILE A 76 7.42 8.32 3.79
N SER A 77 8.46 8.71 4.54
CA SER A 77 9.42 9.73 4.09
C SER A 77 10.84 9.17 4.16
N PRO A 78 11.32 8.55 3.06
CA PRO A 78 12.67 8.03 2.99
C PRO A 78 13.72 9.11 3.28
N LYS A 79 14.72 8.78 4.09
CA LYS A 79 15.84 9.69 4.39
C LYS A 79 16.78 9.90 3.20
N LYS A 80 16.77 8.97 2.26
CA LYS A 80 17.52 9.00 1.00
C LYS A 80 16.58 8.66 -0.15
N PRO A 81 16.90 9.04 -1.39
CA PRO A 81 16.13 8.60 -2.54
C PRO A 81 15.99 7.08 -2.56
N MET A 82 14.77 6.59 -2.79
CA MET A 82 14.55 5.17 -3.04
C MET A 82 15.28 4.76 -4.33
N PRO A 83 15.84 3.54 -4.38
CA PRO A 83 16.31 2.95 -5.62
C PRO A 83 15.22 2.92 -6.69
N PRO A 84 15.57 3.00 -7.99
CA PRO A 84 14.60 3.10 -9.07
C PRO A 84 13.52 2.01 -9.05
N GLU A 85 13.92 0.75 -8.85
CA GLU A 85 13.01 -0.40 -8.88
C GLU A 85 12.02 -0.37 -7.71
N MET A 86 12.52 -0.02 -6.51
CA MET A 86 11.68 0.15 -5.33
C MET A 86 10.68 1.28 -5.55
N LYS A 87 11.14 2.42 -6.07
CA LYS A 87 10.30 3.58 -6.35
C LYS A 87 9.17 3.23 -7.33
N ILE A 88 9.48 2.49 -8.39
CA ILE A 88 8.49 2.03 -9.37
C ILE A 88 7.43 1.16 -8.69
N ARG A 89 7.84 0.13 -7.93
CA ARG A 89 6.90 -0.76 -7.23
C ARG A 89 6.03 -0.02 -6.20
N PHE A 90 6.62 0.91 -5.46
CA PHE A 90 5.90 1.72 -4.48
C PHE A 90 4.85 2.61 -5.13
N GLU A 91 5.19 3.26 -6.26
CA GLU A 91 4.26 4.10 -7.01
C GLU A 91 3.18 3.29 -7.73
N ASP A 92 3.50 2.11 -8.26
CA ASP A 92 2.49 1.24 -8.89
C ASP A 92 1.48 0.72 -7.86
N LEU A 93 1.92 0.36 -6.65
CA LEU A 93 1.02 0.04 -5.54
C LEU A 93 0.09 1.21 -5.20
N LYS A 94 0.63 2.43 -5.10
CA LYS A 94 -0.18 3.63 -4.87
C LYS A 94 -1.21 3.86 -5.97
N LYS A 95 -0.84 3.72 -7.25
CA LYS A 95 -1.78 3.88 -8.38
C LYS A 95 -2.94 2.89 -8.30
N ASN A 96 -2.69 1.63 -7.95
CA ASN A 96 -3.76 0.65 -7.80
C ASN A 96 -4.68 0.98 -6.61
N LEU A 97 -4.14 1.45 -5.48
CA LEU A 97 -4.96 1.92 -4.37
C LEU A 97 -5.79 3.17 -4.74
N GLU A 98 -5.22 4.11 -5.50
CA GLU A 98 -5.97 5.27 -6.02
C GLU A 98 -7.08 4.85 -6.98
N LEU A 99 -6.85 3.80 -7.78
CA LEU A 99 -7.88 3.23 -8.64
C LEU A 99 -9.06 2.71 -7.83
N VAL A 100 -8.82 2.01 -6.71
CA VAL A 100 -9.90 1.58 -5.80
C VAL A 100 -10.75 2.76 -5.33
N VAL A 101 -10.11 3.88 -4.98
CA VAL A 101 -10.82 5.10 -4.55
C VAL A 101 -11.63 5.75 -5.70
N LYS A 102 -11.20 5.57 -6.95
CA LYS A 102 -11.87 6.10 -8.15
C LYS A 102 -13.02 5.23 -8.64
N ILE A 103 -12.95 3.90 -8.47
CA ILE A 103 -14.01 2.95 -8.89
C ILE A 103 -15.33 3.23 -8.16
N ASN A 104 -15.25 3.69 -6.91
CA ASN A 104 -16.42 3.95 -6.06
C ASN A 104 -16.92 5.42 -6.14
N LYS A 105 -16.49 6.19 -7.13
CA LYS A 105 -17.05 7.53 -7.43
C LYS A 105 -18.16 7.45 -8.46
#